data_AF-A0A642C4F5-F1
#
_entry.id   AF-A0A642C4F5-F1
#
_cell.length_a   1.000
_cell.length_b   1.000
_cell.length_c   1.000
_cell.angle_alpha   90.00
_cell.angle_beta   90.00
_cell.angle_gamma   90.00
#
_symmetry.space_group_name_H-M   'P 1'
#
loop_
_entity.id
_entity.type
_entity.pdbx_description
1 polymer ?
#
loop_
_entity_poly.entity_id
_entity_poly.type
_entity_poly.pdbx_seq_one_letter_code
_entity_poly.pdbx_strand_id
1 'polypeptide(L)'
;MLCLFSFIPKGAANLVLNPYTSQEISADSIIERVMTFAPSYESIVSDYRANLYIKGKMNIQKKNFILRYVPSMFRLQKGVREYLLETYSDLHYTAPNIYDQKVKASQGTVRGNRGLPGLLEYFSVNIYSSSLLNDERLLSPLAKNGQKYYKYRIDSVMGDPNNLDYRIRF
;
A
#
# COMPACT_ATOMS: atom_id res chain seq x y z
N MET A 1 49.51 -14.67 0.30
CA MET A 1 48.39 -14.26 -0.57
C MET A 1 47.29 -13.70 0.31
N LEU A 2 47.29 -12.38 0.53
CA LEU A 2 46.27 -11.68 1.32
C LEU A 2 45.19 -11.19 0.35
N CYS A 3 44.06 -11.91 0.29
CA CYS A 3 42.88 -11.46 -0.44
C CYS A 3 42.20 -10.34 0.35
N LEU A 4 42.39 -9.10 -0.11
CA LEU A 4 41.59 -7.95 0.29
C LEU A 4 40.16 -8.16 -0.21
N PHE A 5 39.24 -8.51 0.68
CA PHE A 5 37.81 -8.39 0.44
C PHE A 5 37.46 -6.92 0.36
N SER A 6 37.29 -6.40 -0.86
CA SER A 6 36.68 -5.10 -1.09
C SER A 6 35.18 -5.18 -0.78
N PHE A 7 34.81 -4.78 0.43
CA PHE A 7 33.44 -4.38 0.70
C PHE A 7 33.16 -3.11 -0.10
N ILE A 8 32.45 -3.23 -1.21
CA ILE A 8 31.85 -2.07 -1.87
C ILE A 8 30.76 -1.57 -0.92
N PRO A 9 30.89 -0.39 -0.29
CA PRO A 9 29.77 0.19 0.41
C PRO A 9 28.72 0.48 -0.67
N LYS A 10 27.56 -0.19 -0.61
CA LYS A 10 26.38 0.30 -1.31
C LYS A 10 26.02 1.63 -0.66
N GLY A 11 26.64 2.70 -1.14
CA GLY A 11 26.33 4.06 -0.73
C GLY A 11 24.82 4.25 -0.82
N ALA A 12 24.23 4.72 0.28
CA ALA A 12 22.86 5.23 0.26
C ALA A 12 22.87 6.47 -0.64
N ALA A 13 22.70 6.27 -1.94
CA ALA A 13 22.66 7.37 -2.90
C ALA A 13 21.31 8.08 -2.74
N ASN A 14 21.27 9.03 -1.81
CA ASN A 14 20.21 10.05 -1.76
C ASN A 14 20.34 11.03 -2.93
N LEU A 15 21.51 11.07 -3.57
CA LEU A 15 21.84 11.89 -4.72
C LEU A 15 22.06 10.99 -5.93
N VAL A 16 21.37 11.29 -7.03
CA VAL A 16 21.52 10.61 -8.33
C VAL A 16 21.74 11.66 -9.40
N LEU A 17 22.63 11.40 -10.35
CA LEU A 17 22.85 12.30 -11.48
C LEU A 17 21.74 12.15 -12.50
N ASN A 18 21.24 13.27 -12.99
CA ASN A 18 20.35 13.31 -14.14
C ASN A 18 21.05 12.68 -15.35
N PRO A 19 20.46 11.66 -16.00
CA PRO A 19 21.10 10.99 -17.12
C PRO A 19 21.34 11.89 -18.35
N TYR A 20 20.63 13.03 -18.46
CA TYR A 20 20.70 13.92 -19.62
C TYR A 20 21.44 15.23 -19.34
N THR A 21 21.32 15.78 -18.14
CA THR A 21 21.92 17.07 -17.79
C THR A 21 23.12 16.95 -16.85
N SER A 22 23.42 15.75 -16.34
CA SER A 22 24.45 15.49 -15.33
C SER A 22 24.29 16.33 -14.06
N GLN A 23 23.10 16.88 -13.82
CA GLN A 23 22.79 17.62 -12.60
C GLN A 23 22.51 16.66 -11.45
N GLU A 24 22.96 17.00 -10.25
CA GLU A 24 22.62 16.23 -9.05
C GLU A 24 21.14 16.40 -8.69
N ILE A 25 20.47 15.26 -8.50
CA ILE A 25 19.07 15.17 -8.10
C ILE A 25 19.04 14.56 -6.71
N SER A 26 18.52 15.31 -5.74
CA SER A 26 18.28 14.80 -4.39
C SER A 26 16.92 14.16 -4.25
N ALA A 27 16.88 12.99 -3.61
CA ALA A 27 15.66 12.30 -3.21
C ALA A 27 14.80 13.18 -2.29
N ASP A 28 15.44 13.96 -1.42
CA ASP A 28 14.75 14.86 -0.47
C ASP A 28 13.93 15.91 -1.21
N SER A 29 14.51 16.55 -2.23
CA SER A 29 13.84 17.58 -3.02
C SER A 29 12.63 17.04 -3.79
N ILE A 30 12.72 15.81 -4.29
CA ILE A 30 11.58 15.14 -4.94
C ILE A 30 10.49 14.86 -3.91
N ILE A 31 10.85 14.25 -2.78
CA ILE A 31 9.87 13.82 -1.78
C ILE A 31 9.20 15.00 -1.09
N GLU A 32 9.93 16.07 -0.80
CA GLU A 32 9.37 17.31 -0.28
C GLU A 32 8.32 17.89 -1.24
N ARG A 33 8.61 17.92 -2.55
CA ARG A 33 7.64 18.35 -3.56
C ARG A 33 6.41 17.44 -3.58
N VAL A 34 6.61 16.12 -3.58
CA VAL A 34 5.50 15.15 -3.57
C VAL A 34 4.62 15.34 -2.32
N MET A 35 5.22 15.46 -1.13
CA MET A 35 4.50 15.70 0.13
C MET A 35 3.75 17.03 0.13
N THR A 36 4.30 18.07 -0.49
CA THR A 36 3.66 19.38 -0.61
C THR A 36 2.39 19.30 -1.44
N PHE A 37 2.41 18.53 -2.54
CA PHE A 37 1.27 18.41 -3.44
C PHE A 37 0.31 17.25 -3.09
N ALA A 38 0.72 16.26 -2.31
CA ALA A 38 -0.12 15.11 -1.97
C ALA A 38 -1.52 15.48 -1.47
N PRO A 39 -1.71 16.46 -0.56
CA PRO A 39 -3.06 16.87 -0.13
C PRO A 39 -3.97 17.38 -1.26
N SER A 40 -3.41 17.97 -2.33
CA SER A 40 -4.20 18.41 -3.49
C SER A 40 -4.70 17.26 -4.36
N TYR A 41 -4.02 16.11 -4.33
CA TYR A 41 -4.40 14.90 -5.06
C TYR A 41 -5.25 13.94 -4.23
N GLU A 42 -5.35 14.15 -2.91
CA GLU A 42 -6.12 13.30 -2.01
C GLU A 42 -7.60 13.20 -2.43
N SER A 43 -8.19 14.30 -2.88
CA SER A 43 -9.60 14.41 -3.29
C SER A 43 -9.80 14.59 -4.80
N ILE A 44 -8.79 14.27 -5.62
CA ILE A 44 -8.88 14.44 -7.09
C ILE A 44 -10.01 13.59 -7.70
N VAL A 45 -10.27 12.43 -7.13
CA VAL A 45 -11.40 11.57 -7.50
C VAL A 45 -12.57 11.92 -6.59
N SER A 46 -13.64 12.47 -7.14
CA SER A 46 -14.83 12.85 -6.37
C SER A 46 -15.81 11.68 -6.16
N ASP A 47 -16.04 10.87 -7.19
CA ASP A 47 -17.00 9.77 -7.17
C ASP A 47 -16.62 8.71 -8.21
N TYR A 48 -16.82 7.43 -7.89
CA TYR A 48 -16.80 6.38 -8.90
C TYR A 48 -17.65 5.18 -8.52
N ARG A 49 -18.09 4.42 -9.55
CA ARG A 49 -18.76 3.13 -9.39
C ARG A 49 -17.96 2.04 -10.07
N ALA A 50 -17.81 0.90 -9.39
CA ALA A 50 -17.04 -0.23 -9.89
C ALA A 50 -17.67 -1.56 -9.48
N ASN A 51 -17.43 -2.60 -10.28
CA ASN A 51 -17.67 -3.98 -9.88
C ASN A 51 -16.39 -4.52 -9.23
N LEU A 52 -16.47 -4.90 -7.96
CA LEU A 52 -15.35 -5.36 -7.15
C LEU A 52 -15.40 -6.89 -7.01
N TYR A 53 -14.37 -7.56 -7.51
CA TYR A 53 -14.12 -8.98 -7.29
C TYR A 53 -12.91 -9.16 -6.38
N ILE A 54 -13.10 -9.83 -5.25
CA ILE A 54 -12.04 -10.11 -4.28
C ILE A 54 -11.89 -11.62 -4.13
N LYS A 55 -10.66 -12.11 -4.25
CA LYS A 55 -10.28 -13.49 -3.99
C LYS A 55 -9.15 -13.54 -2.98
N GLY A 56 -9.38 -14.21 -1.87
CA GLY A 56 -8.41 -14.35 -0.77
C GLY A 56 -8.13 -15.80 -0.46
N LYS A 57 -6.85 -16.16 -0.35
CA LYS A 57 -6.39 -17.43 0.22
C LYS A 57 -5.69 -17.16 1.53
N MET A 58 -6.06 -17.87 2.59
CA MET A 58 -5.41 -17.81 3.89
C MET A 58 -4.83 -19.17 4.23
N ASN A 59 -3.55 -19.21 4.59
CA ASN A 59 -2.87 -20.40 5.07
C ASN A 59 -2.35 -20.19 6.49
N ILE A 60 -2.89 -20.93 7.44
CA ILE A 60 -2.55 -20.85 8.86
C ILE A 60 -1.46 -21.86 9.15
N GLN A 61 -0.22 -21.38 9.20
CA GLN A 61 0.95 -22.20 9.56
C GLN A 61 0.94 -22.58 11.04
N LYS A 62 0.69 -21.62 11.93
CA LYS A 62 0.62 -21.81 13.39
C LYS A 62 -0.55 -21.03 13.96
N LYS A 63 -1.41 -21.70 14.73
CA LYS A 63 -2.47 -21.03 15.48
C LYS A 63 -1.85 -20.38 16.73
N ASN A 64 -1.77 -19.05 16.75
CA ASN A 64 -1.27 -18.29 17.89
C ASN A 64 -2.33 -17.28 18.39
N PHE A 65 -2.03 -16.61 19.51
CA PHE A 65 -2.94 -15.62 20.11
C PHE A 65 -3.16 -14.38 19.20
N ILE A 66 -2.25 -14.10 18.26
CA ILE A 66 -2.38 -12.97 17.31
C ILE A 66 -3.63 -13.16 16.43
N LEU A 67 -4.01 -14.40 16.13
CA LEU A 67 -5.24 -14.71 15.37
C LEU A 67 -6.53 -14.27 16.08
N ARG A 68 -6.49 -13.93 17.38
CA ARG A 68 -7.63 -13.31 18.09
C ARG A 68 -7.88 -11.87 17.64
N TYR A 69 -6.84 -11.19 17.15
CA TYR A 69 -6.90 -9.80 16.67
C TYR A 69 -7.15 -9.71 15.16
N VAL A 70 -7.02 -10.82 14.43
CA VAL A 70 -7.58 -10.94 13.08
C VAL A 70 -9.10 -10.77 13.20
N PRO A 71 -9.76 -10.04 12.28
CA PRO A 71 -11.16 -9.68 12.43
C PRO A 71 -12.01 -10.89 12.81
N SER A 72 -12.90 -10.68 13.78
CA SER A 72 -13.82 -11.68 14.36
C SER A 72 -14.73 -12.37 13.33
N MET A 73 -14.71 -11.89 12.08
CA MET A 73 -15.39 -12.47 10.93
C MET A 73 -14.82 -13.84 10.52
N PHE A 74 -13.55 -14.15 10.79
CA PHE A 74 -12.97 -15.43 10.38
C PHE A 74 -13.17 -16.50 11.46
N ARG A 75 -14.30 -17.22 11.39
CA ARG A 75 -14.53 -18.38 12.26
C ARG A 75 -13.69 -19.58 11.81
N LEU A 76 -12.47 -19.64 12.33
CA LEU A 76 -11.50 -20.70 12.06
C LEU A 76 -11.94 -22.02 12.72
N GLN A 77 -11.99 -23.09 11.93
CA GLN A 77 -12.26 -24.44 12.40
C GLN A 77 -10.99 -25.12 12.92
N LYS A 78 -11.16 -25.96 13.95
CA LYS A 78 -10.07 -26.81 14.47
C LYS A 78 -9.68 -27.83 13.39
N GLY A 79 -8.38 -27.96 13.11
CA GLY A 79 -7.85 -28.90 12.12
C GLY A 79 -7.80 -28.36 10.68
N VAL A 80 -8.46 -27.25 10.37
CA VAL A 80 -8.43 -26.63 9.04
C VAL A 80 -7.41 -25.49 9.02
N ARG A 81 -6.42 -25.60 8.14
CA ARG A 81 -5.34 -24.61 7.98
C ARG A 81 -5.53 -23.71 6.77
N GLU A 82 -6.20 -24.19 5.73
CA GLU A 82 -6.40 -23.43 4.51
C GLU A 82 -7.84 -22.93 4.39
N TYR A 83 -7.98 -21.65 4.05
CA TYR A 83 -9.25 -21.03 3.78
C TYR A 83 -9.22 -20.33 2.43
N LEU A 84 -10.33 -20.43 1.72
CA LEU A 84 -10.57 -19.71 0.48
C LEU A 84 -11.81 -18.84 0.65
N LEU A 85 -11.76 -17.66 0.06
CA LEU A 85 -12.84 -16.70 0.00
C LEU A 85 -12.87 -16.08 -1.38
N GLU A 86 -14.07 -15.96 -1.94
CA GLU A 86 -14.37 -15.17 -3.11
C GLU A 86 -15.63 -14.33 -2.85
N THR A 87 -15.57 -13.04 -3.20
CA THR A 87 -16.68 -12.10 -3.06
C THR A 87 -16.80 -11.27 -4.35
N TYR A 88 -18.02 -11.11 -4.83
CA TYR A 88 -18.39 -10.21 -5.92
C TYR A 88 -19.37 -9.17 -5.39
N SER A 89 -19.05 -7.89 -5.56
CA SER A 89 -19.80 -6.78 -4.99
C SER A 89 -19.84 -5.57 -5.92
N ASP A 90 -20.89 -4.77 -5.82
CA ASP A 90 -20.89 -3.41 -6.35
C ASP A 90 -20.24 -2.48 -5.33
N LEU A 91 -19.36 -1.61 -5.82
CA LEU A 91 -18.66 -0.60 -5.04
C LEU A 91 -19.05 0.78 -5.56
N HIS A 92 -19.48 1.66 -4.65
CA HIS A 92 -19.65 3.07 -4.90
C HIS A 92 -18.77 3.84 -3.93
N TYR A 93 -17.83 4.62 -4.46
CA TYR A 93 -16.98 5.51 -3.68
C TYR A 93 -17.44 6.95 -3.85
N THR A 94 -17.45 7.67 -2.74
CA THR A 94 -17.65 9.12 -2.70
C THR A 94 -16.57 9.76 -1.83
N ALA A 95 -15.93 10.80 -2.33
CA ALA A 95 -14.88 11.51 -1.63
C ALA A 95 -15.37 12.10 -0.29
N PRO A 96 -14.49 12.21 0.71
CA PRO A 96 -13.06 11.87 0.68
C PRO A 96 -12.76 10.39 0.97
N ASN A 97 -13.65 9.65 1.64
CA ASN A 97 -13.36 8.28 2.08
C ASN A 97 -14.61 7.43 2.35
N ILE A 98 -15.71 7.70 1.66
CA ILE A 98 -16.98 6.99 1.86
C ILE A 98 -17.04 5.87 0.84
N TYR A 99 -17.19 4.63 1.33
CA TYR A 99 -17.33 3.46 0.48
C TYR A 99 -18.62 2.71 0.81
N ASP A 100 -19.52 2.65 -0.16
CA ASP A 100 -20.72 1.85 -0.11
C ASP A 100 -20.49 0.55 -0.88
N GLN A 101 -20.36 -0.56 -0.16
CA GLN A 101 -20.20 -1.89 -0.72
C GLN A 101 -21.50 -2.68 -0.62
N LYS A 102 -22.01 -3.14 -1.76
CA LYS A 102 -23.14 -4.07 -1.82
C LYS A 102 -22.68 -5.42 -2.32
N VAL A 103 -22.57 -6.39 -1.42
CA VAL A 103 -22.21 -7.76 -1.77
C VAL A 103 -23.33 -8.42 -2.57
N LYS A 104 -23.01 -8.89 -3.78
CA LYS A 104 -23.91 -9.64 -4.66
C LYS A 104 -23.79 -11.14 -4.45
N ALA A 105 -22.56 -11.62 -4.36
CA ALA A 105 -22.26 -13.03 -4.14
C ALA A 105 -21.02 -13.17 -3.26
N SER A 106 -21.01 -14.19 -2.40
CA SER A 106 -19.85 -14.55 -1.61
C SER A 106 -19.84 -16.06 -1.43
N GLN A 107 -18.69 -16.68 -1.66
CA GLN A 107 -18.47 -18.10 -1.50
C GLN A 107 -17.12 -18.31 -0.82
N GLY A 108 -17.04 -19.26 0.10
CA GLY A 108 -15.79 -19.56 0.76
C GLY A 108 -15.89 -20.73 1.71
N THR A 109 -14.77 -21.10 2.30
CA THR A 109 -14.68 -22.20 3.26
C THR A 109 -14.81 -21.71 4.72
N VAL A 110 -14.82 -20.39 4.94
CA VAL A 110 -14.98 -19.78 6.25
C VAL A 110 -16.46 -19.81 6.66
N ARG A 111 -16.77 -20.40 7.82
CA ARG A 111 -18.16 -20.53 8.29
C ARG A 111 -18.75 -19.18 8.71
N GLY A 112 -19.98 -18.92 8.30
CA GLY A 112 -20.80 -17.81 8.80
C GLY A 112 -20.62 -16.49 8.07
N ASN A 113 -19.84 -16.44 6.97
CA ASN A 113 -19.59 -15.22 6.24
C ASN A 113 -20.49 -15.10 5.01
N ARG A 114 -21.47 -14.21 5.09
CA ARG A 114 -22.19 -13.68 3.92
C ARG A 114 -21.47 -12.40 3.45
N GLY A 115 -20.31 -12.54 2.82
CA GLY A 115 -19.66 -11.39 2.17
C GLY A 115 -18.61 -10.61 2.96
N LEU A 116 -18.22 -11.05 4.16
CA LEU A 116 -17.16 -10.43 4.99
C LEU A 116 -17.26 -8.90 5.12
N PRO A 117 -18.25 -8.39 5.88
CA PRO A 117 -18.40 -6.96 6.12
C PRO A 117 -17.16 -6.39 6.83
N GLY A 118 -16.43 -5.46 6.20
CA GLY A 118 -15.22 -4.82 6.73
C GLY A 118 -13.91 -5.26 6.06
N LEU A 119 -13.95 -6.22 5.12
CA LEU A 119 -12.77 -6.54 4.31
C LEU A 119 -12.30 -5.34 3.48
N LEU A 120 -13.25 -4.52 3.03
CA LEU A 120 -12.96 -3.31 2.26
C LEU A 120 -12.12 -2.29 3.03
N GLU A 121 -12.26 -2.19 4.36
CA GLU A 121 -11.49 -1.26 5.20
C GLU A 121 -9.97 -1.50 5.12
N TYR A 122 -9.56 -2.71 4.74
CA TYR A 122 -8.16 -3.09 4.53
C TYR A 122 -7.66 -2.85 3.10
N PHE A 123 -8.57 -2.65 2.14
CA PHE A 123 -8.26 -2.50 0.72
C PHE A 123 -8.53 -1.09 0.18
N SER A 124 -9.30 -0.27 0.90
CA SER A 124 -9.48 1.14 0.61
C SER A 124 -8.23 1.92 1.00
N VAL A 125 -7.28 2.01 0.06
CA VAL A 125 -6.04 2.76 0.24
C VAL A 125 -6.08 4.00 -0.64
N ASN A 126 -5.85 5.16 -0.03
CA ASN A 126 -5.49 6.38 -0.73
C ASN A 126 -3.99 6.62 -0.49
N ILE A 127 -3.21 6.71 -1.57
CA ILE A 127 -1.75 6.89 -1.46
C ILE A 127 -1.36 8.34 -1.13
N TYR A 128 -2.26 9.29 -1.41
CA TYR A 128 -2.03 10.72 -1.22
C TYR A 128 -2.53 11.24 0.15
N SER A 129 -3.36 10.45 0.84
CA SER A 129 -3.81 10.77 2.19
C SER A 129 -2.66 10.64 3.19
N SER A 130 -2.83 11.28 4.35
CA SER A 130 -1.90 11.19 5.47
C SER A 130 -1.86 9.79 6.11
N SER A 131 -2.94 9.02 6.01
CA SER A 131 -3.02 7.62 6.42
C SER A 131 -3.41 6.72 5.24
N LEU A 132 -2.72 5.60 5.09
CA LEU A 132 -3.01 4.61 4.03
C LEU A 132 -4.21 3.71 4.35
N LEU A 133 -4.60 3.64 5.63
CA LEU A 133 -5.75 2.86 6.07
C LEU A 133 -6.79 3.77 6.71
N ASN A 134 -8.07 3.43 6.57
CA ASN A 134 -9.18 4.24 7.09
C ASN A 134 -9.11 4.48 8.62
N ASP A 135 -8.57 3.52 9.36
CA ASP A 135 -8.44 3.59 10.84
C ASP A 135 -7.20 4.37 11.33
N GLU A 136 -6.51 5.12 10.47
CA GLU A 136 -5.28 5.85 10.80
C GLU A 136 -4.11 4.97 11.32
N ARG A 137 -4.24 3.64 11.17
CA ARG A 137 -3.29 2.65 11.71
C ARG A 137 -1.95 2.61 10.98
N LEU A 138 -1.91 3.14 9.76
CA LEU A 138 -0.71 3.11 8.92
C LEU A 138 -0.46 4.51 8.33
N LEU A 139 0.51 5.20 8.92
CA LEU A 139 0.96 6.50 8.44
C LEU A 139 1.48 6.39 7.00
N SER A 140 1.02 7.25 6.11
CA SER A 140 1.51 7.34 4.75
C SER A 140 2.96 7.84 4.72
N PRO A 141 3.84 7.28 3.87
CA PRO A 141 5.15 7.85 3.61
C PRO A 141 5.09 9.29 3.09
N LEU A 142 3.96 9.71 2.49
CA LEU A 142 3.73 11.05 1.97
C LEU A 142 3.07 12.00 2.97
N ALA A 143 2.79 11.53 4.19
CA ALA A 143 2.29 12.40 5.25
C ALA A 143 3.33 13.47 5.63
N LYS A 144 2.89 14.63 6.11
CA LYS A 144 3.77 15.74 6.52
C LYS A 144 4.87 15.33 7.51
N ASN A 145 4.58 14.38 8.40
CA ASN A 145 5.54 13.85 9.38
C ASN A 145 6.15 12.50 8.96
N GLY A 146 5.89 12.03 7.74
CA GLY A 146 6.30 10.72 7.24
C GLY A 146 7.81 10.54 7.17
N GLN A 147 8.55 11.61 6.87
CA GLN A 147 10.03 11.60 6.80
C GLN A 147 10.71 11.15 8.10
N LYS A 148 10.04 11.33 9.25
CA LYS A 148 10.56 10.87 10.55
C LYS A 148 10.58 9.34 10.67
N TYR A 149 9.68 8.66 9.98
CA TYR A 149 9.43 7.23 10.14
C TYR A 149 9.88 6.40 8.93
N TYR A 150 9.92 7.01 7.74
CA TYR A 150 10.31 6.36 6.50
C TYR A 150 11.64 6.89 5.99
N LYS A 151 12.52 5.98 5.58
CA LYS A 151 13.74 6.32 4.84
C LYS A 151 13.45 6.11 3.37
N TYR A 152 13.96 6.97 2.50
CA TYR A 152 13.75 6.83 1.07
C TYR A 152 15.04 7.05 0.30
N ARG A 153 15.10 6.50 -0.91
CA ARG A 153 16.19 6.73 -1.87
C ARG A 153 15.68 6.62 -3.30
N ILE A 154 16.38 7.25 -4.23
CA ILE A 154 16.15 7.06 -5.66
C ILE A 154 16.76 5.71 -6.05
N ASP A 155 15.93 4.83 -6.61
CA ASP A 155 16.34 3.52 -7.10
C ASP A 155 16.77 3.60 -8.58
N SER A 156 15.97 4.29 -9.39
CA SER A 156 16.25 4.51 -10.82
C SER A 156 15.56 5.78 -11.33
N VAL A 157 16.16 6.40 -12.34
CA VAL A 157 15.58 7.51 -13.12
C VAL A 157 15.35 7.01 -14.54
N MET A 158 14.14 7.20 -15.05
CA MET A 158 13.72 6.74 -16.38
C MET A 158 12.98 7.88 -17.10
N GLY A 159 12.59 7.66 -18.36
CA GLY A 159 11.79 8.62 -19.13
C GLY A 159 12.62 9.56 -20.01
N ASP A 160 11.92 10.52 -20.61
CA ASP A 160 12.47 11.46 -21.59
C ASP A 160 13.16 12.65 -20.90
N PRO A 161 14.06 13.38 -21.58
CA PRO A 161 14.75 14.54 -21.00
C PRO A 161 13.82 15.60 -20.41
N ASN A 162 12.61 15.74 -20.95
CA ASN A 162 11.60 16.70 -20.51
C ASN A 162 10.56 16.11 -19.54
N ASN A 163 10.56 14.79 -19.33
CA ASN A 163 9.61 14.11 -18.46
C ASN A 163 10.30 12.90 -17.81
N LEU A 164 10.96 13.18 -16.68
CA LEU A 164 11.70 12.18 -15.91
C LEU A 164 10.80 11.48 -14.90
N ASP A 165 10.83 10.15 -14.94
CA ASP A 165 10.16 9.28 -14.00
C ASP A 165 11.14 8.82 -12.92
N TYR A 166 10.83 9.12 -11.67
CA TYR A 166 11.65 8.75 -10.51
C TYR A 166 11.07 7.53 -9.81
N ARG A 167 11.83 6.45 -9.76
CA ARG A 167 11.50 5.30 -8.92
C ARG A 167 12.07 5.50 -7.53
N ILE A 168 11.20 5.77 -6.55
CA ILE A 168 11.58 5.89 -5.15
C ILE A 168 11.36 4.57 -4.41
N ARG A 169 12.32 4.21 -3.55
CA ARG A 169 12.19 3.08 -2.62
C ARG A 169 12.14 3.61 -1.20
N PHE A 170 11.05 3.28 -0.49
CA PHE A 170 10.87 3.49 0.94
C PHE A 170 11.33 2.27 1.76
#